data_AF-A0A067PKG9-F1
#
_entry.id   AF-A0A067PKG9-F1
#
_cell.length_a   1.000
_cell.length_b   1.000
_cell.length_c   1.000
_cell.angle_alpha   90.00
_cell.angle_beta   90.00
_cell.angle_gamma   90.00
#
_symmetry.space_group_name_H-M   'P 1'
#
loop_
_entity.id
_entity.type
_entity.pdbx_description
1 polymer ?
#
loop_
_entity_poly.entity_id
_entity_poly.type
_entity_poly.pdbx_seq_one_letter_code
_entity_poly.pdbx_strand_id
1 'polypeptide(L)'
;MVNLSSPSGQYPVGATTFVLPVRPTSTIGDSQRQVHVDGQSQLEPTLTLEEVAFTVYYPAVVDNNSKKGLDWLVRPVDKTLKGYEHFLGVKGFISASLYPLLYLYGRTIKVPIYPNAPLLNPNNAELRTSLNQGEPETNGAKPWPLVIFSHGLGGSRTTYSNLCTRVASSGRVVIAFEHRDGTSPAVMPKNPDTGKVKAKLYTQPEDVTWPNGKPSNPFALRLDQLEFRRKEIYLGYNAFKKFIQTGDRGELFVLDKDGKEMGGDDHETPAKKKGGECCWYGGKGVFDWNEWRNGCGGTEVRCEEDVTLTGHSFGGATVLSLLSSPAPDGYARIPISKAVVHDPWLEPLPSPGPTPYSPRLSSSTNRSSETINDAVIPMLILNSEGFTLWTDHFARLQAIAKGWGDAPIITLIRAEHTSFSDFPLLAPNSKSAKLLLDISGTLTMKFFEGHLDVDTGKGMEGIPRRKMEVEHVEPGKGNERGEGEKKQKRLVGDVGEVIVH
;
A
#
# COMPACT_ATOMS: atom_id res chain seq x y z
N MET A 1 -12.96 -1.68 -23.24
CA MET A 1 -13.04 -1.42 -21.79
C MET A 1 -11.67 -1.77 -21.22
N VAL A 2 -10.91 -0.80 -20.71
CA VAL A 2 -9.60 -1.08 -20.10
C VAL A 2 -9.86 -1.66 -18.73
N ASN A 3 -9.86 -2.99 -18.64
CA ASN A 3 -9.86 -3.68 -17.36
C ASN A 3 -8.40 -4.00 -17.02
N LEU A 4 -8.01 -3.68 -15.79
CA LEU A 4 -6.75 -4.18 -15.24
C LEU A 4 -6.75 -5.72 -15.32
N SER A 5 -5.56 -6.32 -15.37
CA SER A 5 -5.43 -7.77 -15.49
C SER A 5 -6.08 -8.47 -14.30
N SER A 6 -6.76 -9.59 -14.56
CA SER A 6 -7.26 -10.45 -13.47
C SER A 6 -6.08 -11.01 -12.66
N PRO A 7 -6.26 -11.25 -11.35
CA PRO A 7 -5.25 -11.90 -10.54
C PRO A 7 -4.93 -13.28 -11.13
N SER A 8 -3.66 -13.67 -11.13
CA SER A 8 -3.18 -14.92 -11.73
C SER A 8 -2.97 -16.06 -10.72
N GLY A 9 -3.19 -15.82 -9.42
CA GLY A 9 -3.01 -16.83 -8.37
C GLY A 9 -4.17 -17.81 -8.24
N GLN A 10 -4.03 -18.72 -7.27
CA GLN A 10 -4.94 -19.84 -7.02
C GLN A 10 -6.33 -19.40 -6.55
N TYR A 11 -6.41 -18.31 -5.79
CA TYR A 11 -7.65 -17.88 -5.14
C TYR A 11 -8.29 -16.67 -5.83
N PRO A 12 -9.62 -16.65 -6.00
CA PRO A 12 -10.32 -15.42 -6.33
C PRO A 12 -10.14 -14.41 -5.20
N VAL A 13 -10.11 -13.13 -5.55
CA VAL A 13 -9.75 -12.06 -4.61
C VAL A 13 -10.96 -11.22 -4.25
N GLY A 14 -11.22 -11.11 -2.95
CA GLY A 14 -12.15 -10.15 -2.38
C GLY A 14 -11.45 -8.84 -2.02
N ALA A 15 -12.23 -7.76 -1.88
CA ALA A 15 -11.73 -6.51 -1.32
C ALA A 15 -12.79 -5.78 -0.50
N THR A 16 -12.41 -5.34 0.69
CA THR A 16 -13.28 -4.55 1.59
C THR A 16 -12.52 -3.33 2.07
N THR A 17 -13.17 -2.16 2.00
CA THR A 17 -12.58 -0.93 2.55
C THR A 17 -13.13 -0.68 3.94
N PHE A 18 -12.24 -0.57 4.92
CA PHE A 18 -12.55 -0.22 6.28
C PHE A 18 -12.16 1.23 6.57
N VAL A 19 -12.90 1.87 7.47
CA VAL A 19 -12.58 3.18 8.04
C VAL A 19 -12.70 3.15 9.55
N LEU A 20 -11.81 3.86 10.22
CA LEU A 20 -11.74 3.98 11.66
C LEU A 20 -11.70 5.48 12.02
N PRO A 21 -12.71 6.04 12.71
CA PRO A 21 -12.63 7.39 13.25
C PRO A 21 -11.54 7.47 14.33
N VAL A 22 -10.85 8.60 14.42
CA VAL A 22 -9.78 8.84 15.40
C VAL A 22 -10.26 9.85 16.44
N ARG A 23 -10.45 9.39 17.68
CA ARG A 23 -10.92 10.20 18.81
C ARG A 23 -9.89 10.20 19.95
N PRO A 24 -9.49 11.37 20.48
CA PRO A 24 -9.65 12.69 19.87
C PRO A 24 -8.85 12.79 18.55
N THR A 25 -9.24 13.71 17.67
CA THR A 25 -8.44 13.99 16.46
C THR A 25 -7.03 14.44 16.85
N SER A 26 -6.02 14.04 16.09
CA SER A 26 -4.62 14.37 16.38
C SER A 26 -4.01 15.21 15.28
N THR A 27 -3.37 16.33 15.64
CA THR A 27 -2.57 17.14 14.72
C THR A 27 -1.11 16.68 14.74
N ILE A 28 -0.45 16.65 13.58
CA ILE A 28 0.95 16.24 13.44
C ILE A 28 1.74 17.35 12.75
N GLY A 29 2.86 17.75 13.36
CA GLY A 29 3.62 18.92 12.92
C GLY A 29 2.92 20.25 13.24
N ASP A 30 3.59 21.35 12.92
CA ASP A 30 3.08 22.72 13.09
C ASP A 30 2.76 23.42 11.75
N SER A 31 2.89 22.71 10.62
CA SER A 31 2.50 23.25 9.32
C SER A 31 1.01 23.57 9.24
N GLN A 32 0.69 24.69 8.59
CA GLN A 32 -0.65 25.20 8.38
C GLN A 32 -0.93 25.39 6.90
N ARG A 33 -2.21 25.35 6.53
CA ARG A 33 -2.68 25.69 5.18
C ARG A 33 -3.78 26.73 5.24
N GLN A 34 -3.84 27.55 4.20
CA GLN A 34 -4.92 28.51 4.05
C GLN A 34 -6.15 27.82 3.47
N VAL A 35 -7.29 27.99 4.14
CA VAL A 35 -8.61 27.56 3.66
C VAL A 35 -9.56 28.74 3.59
N HIS A 36 -10.49 28.67 2.65
CA HIS A 36 -11.55 29.67 2.50
C HIS A 36 -12.84 29.08 3.04
N VAL A 37 -13.34 29.65 4.13
CA VAL A 37 -14.59 29.26 4.79
C VAL A 37 -15.49 30.50 4.81
N ASP A 38 -16.69 30.40 4.24
CA ASP A 38 -17.67 31.49 4.18
C ASP A 38 -17.12 32.83 3.65
N GLY A 39 -16.20 32.75 2.68
CA GLY A 39 -15.57 33.91 2.05
C GLY A 39 -14.42 34.53 2.85
N GLN A 40 -14.07 33.97 4.01
CA GLN A 40 -12.92 34.40 4.81
C GLN A 40 -11.78 33.38 4.73
N SER A 41 -10.54 33.89 4.65
CA SER A 41 -9.35 33.05 4.71
C SER A 41 -8.99 32.74 6.16
N GLN A 42 -8.93 31.46 6.50
CA GLN A 42 -8.51 30.96 7.80
C GLN A 42 -7.30 30.03 7.64
N LEU A 43 -6.43 29.99 8.65
CA LEU A 43 -5.38 28.97 8.76
C LEU A 43 -5.91 27.77 9.54
N GLU A 44 -5.76 26.59 8.97
CA GLU A 44 -6.02 25.31 9.65
C GLU A 44 -4.74 24.47 9.65
N PRO A 45 -4.55 23.57 10.64
CA PRO A 45 -3.46 22.61 10.59
C PRO A 45 -3.50 21.80 9.29
N THR A 46 -2.34 21.65 8.64
CA THR A 46 -2.25 20.91 7.37
C THR A 46 -2.59 19.44 7.56
N LEU A 47 -2.06 18.85 8.64
CA LEU A 47 -2.09 17.42 8.92
C LEU A 47 -2.89 17.13 10.20
N THR A 48 -4.20 16.97 10.02
CA THR A 48 -5.12 16.51 11.07
C THR A 48 -5.56 15.07 10.77
N LEU A 49 -5.25 14.17 11.69
CA LEU A 49 -5.66 12.76 11.69
C LEU A 49 -7.04 12.65 12.35
N GLU A 50 -8.05 12.49 11.50
CA GLU A 50 -9.47 12.41 11.86
C GLU A 50 -10.05 11.00 11.65
N GLU A 51 -9.48 10.27 10.70
CA GLU A 51 -9.95 8.97 10.23
C GLU A 51 -8.76 8.21 9.65
N VAL A 52 -8.72 6.89 9.84
CA VAL A 52 -7.82 5.98 9.13
C VAL A 52 -8.65 5.18 8.14
N ALA A 53 -8.17 5.02 6.90
CA ALA A 53 -8.84 4.21 5.89
C ALA A 53 -7.88 3.23 5.22
N PHE A 54 -8.36 2.02 4.94
CA PHE A 54 -7.58 1.00 4.26
C PHE A 54 -8.48 0.01 3.52
N THR A 55 -8.00 -0.52 2.39
CA THR A 55 -8.64 -1.64 1.69
C THR A 55 -7.89 -2.92 2.02
N VAL A 56 -8.61 -3.93 2.50
CA VAL A 56 -8.10 -5.27 2.69
C VAL A 56 -8.38 -6.10 1.45
N TYR A 57 -7.35 -6.66 0.83
CA TYR A 57 -7.42 -7.63 -0.27
C TYR A 57 -7.16 -9.03 0.27
N TYR A 58 -7.98 -10.02 -0.11
CA TYR A 58 -7.93 -11.34 0.53
C TYR A 58 -8.46 -12.46 -0.38
N PRO A 59 -8.09 -13.74 -0.13
CA PRO A 59 -8.74 -14.90 -0.74
C PRO A 59 -10.23 -14.91 -0.40
N ALA A 60 -11.12 -15.00 -1.38
CA ALA A 60 -12.56 -14.87 -1.17
C ALA A 60 -13.35 -16.13 -1.55
N VAL A 61 -14.53 -16.27 -0.96
CA VAL A 61 -15.55 -17.19 -1.44
C VAL A 61 -16.36 -16.47 -2.52
N VAL A 62 -16.42 -17.06 -3.71
CA VAL A 62 -17.17 -16.51 -4.85
C VAL A 62 -18.15 -17.53 -5.38
N ASP A 63 -19.33 -17.04 -5.74
CA ASP A 63 -20.42 -17.80 -6.35
C ASP A 63 -20.88 -17.12 -7.66
N ASN A 64 -21.86 -17.71 -8.33
CA ASN A 64 -22.41 -17.18 -9.58
C ASN A 64 -23.10 -15.80 -9.42
N ASN A 65 -23.42 -15.38 -8.19
CA ASN A 65 -24.08 -14.10 -7.91
C ASN A 65 -23.10 -13.00 -7.50
N SER A 66 -21.82 -13.35 -7.29
CA SER A 66 -20.78 -12.44 -6.82
C SER A 66 -20.47 -11.38 -7.86
N LYS A 67 -20.63 -10.10 -7.50
CA LYS A 67 -20.38 -8.98 -8.41
C LYS A 67 -18.89 -8.70 -8.51
N LYS A 68 -18.38 -8.68 -9.74
CA LYS A 68 -16.98 -8.40 -10.06
C LYS A 68 -16.79 -6.95 -10.50
N GLY A 69 -15.75 -6.29 -9.99
CA GLY A 69 -15.33 -4.95 -10.39
C GLY A 69 -15.32 -3.94 -9.25
N LEU A 70 -14.18 -3.80 -8.58
CA LEU A 70 -13.91 -2.69 -7.67
C LEU A 70 -13.56 -1.43 -8.47
N ASP A 71 -14.04 -0.26 -8.06
CA ASP A 71 -13.63 1.01 -8.65
C ASP A 71 -12.13 1.24 -8.43
N TRP A 72 -11.39 1.49 -9.53
CA TRP A 72 -9.97 1.81 -9.43
C TRP A 72 -9.72 3.26 -8.98
N LEU A 73 -10.60 4.20 -9.37
CA LEU A 73 -10.55 5.55 -8.83
C LEU A 73 -11.39 5.64 -7.55
N VAL A 74 -10.79 6.19 -6.51
CA VAL A 74 -11.50 6.55 -5.28
C VAL A 74 -12.66 7.50 -5.64
N ARG A 75 -13.85 7.23 -5.10
CA ARG A 75 -15.05 8.04 -5.34
C ARG A 75 -15.07 9.22 -4.36
N PRO A 76 -15.64 10.37 -4.76
CA PRO A 76 -16.16 10.71 -6.09
C PRO A 76 -15.05 10.96 -7.15
N VAL A 77 -15.31 10.60 -8.41
CA VAL A 77 -14.30 10.71 -9.50
C VAL A 77 -13.92 12.16 -9.80
N ASP A 78 -14.83 13.11 -9.69
CA ASP A 78 -14.53 14.53 -9.93
C ASP A 78 -13.48 15.06 -8.95
N LYS A 79 -13.56 14.64 -7.67
CA LYS A 79 -12.59 15.00 -6.64
C LYS A 79 -11.24 14.36 -6.90
N THR A 80 -11.23 13.09 -7.28
CA THR A 80 -9.99 12.36 -7.59
C THR A 80 -9.29 12.92 -8.83
N LEU A 81 -10.02 13.26 -9.89
CA LEU A 81 -9.45 13.92 -11.08
C LEU A 81 -8.88 15.30 -10.73
N LYS A 82 -9.63 16.12 -9.97
CA LYS A 82 -9.12 17.40 -9.47
C LYS A 82 -7.88 17.21 -8.59
N GLY A 83 -7.85 16.15 -7.80
CA GLY A 83 -6.70 15.74 -7.01
C GLY A 83 -5.46 15.47 -7.85
N TYR A 84 -5.61 14.75 -8.97
CA TYR A 84 -4.52 14.53 -9.91
C TYR A 84 -4.08 15.82 -10.63
N GLU A 85 -4.99 16.73 -10.99
CA GLU A 85 -4.62 18.05 -11.51
C GLU A 85 -3.76 18.83 -10.51
N HIS A 86 -4.16 18.81 -9.23
CA HIS A 86 -3.38 19.43 -8.15
C HIS A 86 -2.01 18.77 -8.00
N PHE A 87 -1.95 17.43 -7.95
CA PHE A 87 -0.70 16.67 -7.81
C PHE A 87 0.29 16.94 -8.95
N LEU A 88 -0.18 16.95 -10.20
CA LEU A 88 0.65 17.19 -11.38
C LEU A 88 1.03 18.67 -11.57
N GLY A 89 0.47 19.58 -10.77
CA GLY A 89 0.74 21.03 -10.89
C GLY A 89 0.13 21.69 -12.14
N VAL A 90 -0.79 21.01 -12.82
CA VAL A 90 -1.34 21.43 -14.12
C VAL A 90 -2.72 22.09 -13.96
N LYS A 91 -2.76 23.21 -13.22
CA LYS A 91 -4.01 23.94 -12.91
C LYS A 91 -4.81 24.23 -14.19
N GLY A 92 -6.03 23.67 -14.29
CA GLY A 92 -6.94 23.91 -15.41
C GLY A 92 -6.48 23.33 -16.76
N PHE A 93 -5.50 22.43 -16.78
CA PHE A 93 -4.92 21.87 -18.00
C PHE A 93 -5.80 20.82 -18.68
N ILE A 94 -6.61 20.10 -17.91
CA ILE A 94 -7.65 19.27 -18.51
C ILE A 94 -8.67 20.24 -19.10
N SER A 95 -8.59 20.45 -20.42
CA SER A 95 -9.52 21.33 -21.11
C SER A 95 -10.96 20.94 -20.77
N ALA A 96 -11.87 21.91 -20.71
CA ALA A 96 -13.29 21.65 -20.45
C ALA A 96 -13.87 20.58 -21.41
N SER A 97 -13.28 20.43 -22.60
CA SER A 97 -13.63 19.40 -23.58
C SER A 97 -13.06 18.01 -23.27
N LEU A 98 -11.89 17.91 -22.62
CA LEU A 98 -11.26 16.64 -22.25
C LEU A 98 -11.79 16.10 -20.90
N TYR A 99 -12.24 16.98 -20.00
CA TYR A 99 -12.71 16.59 -18.67
C TYR A 99 -13.86 15.56 -18.70
N PRO A 100 -14.92 15.71 -19.51
CA PRO A 100 -15.99 14.71 -19.59
C PRO A 100 -15.49 13.34 -20.07
N LEU A 101 -14.51 13.31 -20.99
CA LEU A 101 -13.91 12.08 -21.50
C LEU A 101 -13.10 11.38 -20.41
N LEU A 102 -12.28 12.13 -19.66
CA LEU A 102 -11.50 11.58 -18.55
C LEU A 102 -12.38 11.14 -17.38
N TYR A 103 -13.45 11.89 -17.08
CA TYR A 103 -14.45 11.51 -16.08
C TYR A 103 -15.14 10.18 -16.46
N LEU A 104 -15.60 10.07 -17.71
CA LEU A 104 -16.23 8.84 -18.19
C LEU A 104 -15.23 7.68 -18.20
N TYR A 105 -14.02 7.91 -18.71
CA TYR A 105 -12.95 6.92 -18.69
C TYR A 105 -12.66 6.43 -17.27
N GLY A 106 -12.37 7.34 -16.35
CA GLY A 106 -12.09 7.05 -14.95
C GLY A 106 -13.22 6.32 -14.23
N ARG A 107 -14.49 6.58 -14.59
CA ARG A 107 -15.64 5.86 -14.04
C ARG A 107 -15.70 4.40 -14.50
N THR A 108 -15.09 4.06 -15.63
CA THR A 108 -15.11 2.70 -16.22
C THR A 108 -13.93 1.83 -15.83
N ILE A 109 -12.86 2.38 -15.25
CA ILE A 109 -11.69 1.59 -14.84
C ILE A 109 -12.05 0.75 -13.61
N LYS A 110 -11.94 -0.56 -13.76
CA LYS A 110 -12.25 -1.52 -12.69
C LYS A 110 -11.06 -2.42 -12.41
N VAL A 111 -10.85 -2.69 -11.12
CA VAL A 111 -10.03 -3.80 -10.66
C VAL A 111 -10.90 -5.07 -10.71
N PRO A 112 -10.50 -6.14 -11.41
CA PRO A 112 -11.31 -7.33 -11.65
C PRO A 112 -11.34 -8.29 -10.44
N ILE A 113 -11.86 -7.81 -9.31
CA ILE A 113 -12.00 -8.53 -8.04
C ILE A 113 -13.42 -8.40 -7.49
N TYR A 114 -13.72 -9.01 -6.34
CA TYR A 114 -15.08 -9.12 -5.80
C TYR A 114 -15.24 -8.26 -4.53
N PRO A 115 -15.81 -7.03 -4.62
CA PRO A 115 -16.00 -6.19 -3.45
C PRO A 115 -16.90 -6.86 -2.41
N ASN A 116 -16.47 -6.86 -1.14
CA ASN A 116 -17.21 -7.40 0.01
C ASN A 116 -17.65 -8.86 -0.12
N ALA A 117 -16.93 -9.66 -0.92
CA ALA A 117 -17.13 -11.10 -0.91
C ALA A 117 -16.66 -11.70 0.42
N PRO A 118 -17.23 -12.82 0.91
CA PRO A 118 -16.81 -13.47 2.15
C PRO A 118 -15.32 -13.84 2.13
N LEU A 119 -14.64 -13.73 3.28
CA LEU A 119 -13.26 -14.21 3.44
C LEU A 119 -13.24 -15.75 3.31
N LEU A 120 -12.29 -16.29 2.56
CA LEU A 120 -12.13 -17.74 2.44
C LEU A 120 -11.42 -18.28 3.68
N ASN A 121 -12.06 -19.19 4.41
CA ASN A 121 -11.43 -19.89 5.51
C ASN A 121 -10.23 -20.76 5.03
N PRO A 122 -9.04 -20.65 5.65
CA PRO A 122 -7.86 -21.44 5.27
C PRO A 122 -8.10 -22.96 5.28
N ASN A 123 -8.87 -23.49 6.24
CA ASN A 123 -9.18 -24.93 6.30
C ASN A 123 -9.95 -25.41 5.07
N ASN A 124 -10.87 -24.59 4.56
CA ASN A 124 -11.63 -24.90 3.36
C ASN A 124 -10.76 -24.82 2.09
N ALA A 125 -9.72 -23.99 2.10
CA ALA A 125 -8.75 -23.90 1.00
C ALA A 125 -7.86 -25.15 0.91
N GLU A 126 -7.41 -25.69 2.04
CA GLU A 126 -6.62 -26.93 2.10
C GLU A 126 -7.44 -28.15 1.71
N LEU A 127 -8.71 -28.25 2.13
CA LEU A 127 -9.61 -29.31 1.64
C LEU A 127 -9.76 -29.27 0.11
N ARG A 128 -9.92 -28.07 -0.47
CA ARG A 128 -10.01 -27.92 -1.94
C ARG A 128 -8.71 -28.30 -2.65
N THR A 129 -7.57 -28.07 -2.02
CA THR A 129 -6.26 -28.41 -2.61
C THR A 129 -6.01 -29.91 -2.52
N SER A 130 -6.28 -30.54 -1.37
CA SER A 130 -6.14 -31.99 -1.14
C SER A 130 -7.14 -32.86 -1.91
N LEU A 131 -8.34 -32.35 -2.22
CA LEU A 131 -9.26 -33.04 -3.14
C LEU A 131 -8.74 -33.05 -4.59
N ASN A 132 -7.86 -32.11 -4.95
CA ASN A 132 -7.26 -32.01 -6.29
C ASN A 132 -5.85 -32.62 -6.38
N GLN A 133 -5.18 -32.85 -5.25
CA GLN A 133 -3.87 -33.50 -5.15
C GLN A 133 -3.91 -34.47 -3.96
N GLY A 134 -3.77 -35.77 -4.24
CA GLY A 134 -3.99 -36.84 -3.26
C GLY A 134 -3.18 -36.70 -1.97
N GLU A 135 -3.80 -37.18 -0.89
CA GLU A 135 -3.42 -37.23 0.54
C GLU A 135 -3.08 -35.89 1.23
N PRO A 136 -3.81 -35.50 2.28
CA PRO A 136 -3.53 -34.28 3.02
C PRO A 136 -2.33 -34.47 3.95
N GLU A 137 -1.29 -33.66 3.80
CA GLU A 137 -0.30 -33.50 4.87
C GLU A 137 -1.01 -32.92 6.10
N THR A 138 -1.03 -33.68 7.20
CA THR A 138 -1.79 -33.41 8.43
C THR A 138 -1.17 -32.31 9.30
N ASN A 139 -0.84 -31.16 8.72
CA ASN A 139 -0.52 -29.94 9.46
C ASN A 139 -1.74 -29.03 9.38
N GLY A 140 -2.54 -28.96 10.45
CA GLY A 140 -3.79 -28.18 10.46
C GLY A 140 -3.65 -26.78 9.86
N ALA A 141 -4.67 -26.34 9.12
CA ALA A 141 -4.54 -25.17 8.25
C ALA A 141 -4.14 -23.93 9.03
N LYS A 142 -3.08 -23.28 8.55
CA LYS A 142 -2.54 -22.08 9.19
C LYS A 142 -3.34 -20.85 8.76
N PRO A 143 -3.57 -19.87 9.66
CA PRO A 143 -4.16 -18.59 9.29
C PRO A 143 -3.39 -17.90 8.16
N TRP A 144 -4.11 -17.15 7.31
CA TRP A 144 -3.52 -16.44 6.18
C TRP A 144 -2.45 -15.44 6.64
N PRO A 145 -1.24 -15.43 6.05
CA PRO A 145 -0.23 -14.43 6.38
C PRO A 145 -0.71 -13.01 6.06
N LEU A 146 -0.32 -12.06 6.90
CA LEU A 146 -0.68 -10.65 6.74
C LEU A 146 0.42 -9.83 6.08
N VAL A 147 0.04 -9.00 5.12
CA VAL A 147 0.90 -8.05 4.42
C VAL A 147 0.33 -6.64 4.62
N ILE A 148 1.16 -5.68 5.00
CA ILE A 148 0.80 -4.26 5.06
C ILE A 148 1.42 -3.55 3.86
N PHE A 149 0.62 -2.79 3.13
CA PHE A 149 1.04 -2.02 1.96
C PHE A 149 0.83 -0.52 2.15
N SER A 150 1.85 0.29 1.81
CA SER A 150 1.80 1.76 1.79
C SER A 150 2.11 2.31 0.38
N HIS A 151 1.27 3.23 -0.10
CA HIS A 151 1.38 3.80 -1.45
C HIS A 151 2.39 4.97 -1.54
N GLY A 152 2.86 5.26 -2.76
CA GLY A 152 3.68 6.46 -3.05
C GLY A 152 2.87 7.76 -3.08
N LEU A 153 3.54 8.90 -3.29
CA LEU A 153 2.86 10.17 -3.56
C LEU A 153 1.97 10.05 -4.80
N GLY A 154 0.76 10.61 -4.77
CA GLY A 154 -0.24 10.49 -5.83
C GLY A 154 -0.89 9.11 -5.95
N GLY A 155 -0.52 8.16 -5.09
CA GLY A 155 -1.18 6.85 -4.99
C GLY A 155 -2.42 6.85 -4.09
N SER A 156 -3.10 5.71 -4.04
CA SER A 156 -4.22 5.44 -3.12
C SER A 156 -4.26 3.95 -2.75
N ARG A 157 -5.27 3.52 -1.97
CA ARG A 157 -5.52 2.10 -1.65
C ARG A 157 -5.82 1.20 -2.87
N THR A 158 -5.98 1.77 -4.07
CA THR A 158 -6.37 1.06 -5.30
C THR A 158 -5.38 1.20 -6.46
N THR A 159 -4.38 2.09 -6.38
CA THR A 159 -3.41 2.33 -7.47
C THR A 159 -2.28 1.29 -7.58
N TYR A 160 -2.27 0.30 -6.69
CA TYR A 160 -1.31 -0.81 -6.64
C TYR A 160 -2.03 -2.16 -6.65
N SER A 161 -3.23 -2.18 -7.24
CA SER A 161 -4.10 -3.35 -7.22
C SER A 161 -3.47 -4.56 -7.94
N ASN A 162 -2.59 -4.37 -8.93
CA ASN A 162 -1.88 -5.49 -9.55
C ASN A 162 -1.04 -6.29 -8.53
N LEU A 163 -0.25 -5.59 -7.70
CA LEU A 163 0.55 -6.21 -6.65
C LEU A 163 -0.34 -6.76 -5.52
N CYS A 164 -1.25 -5.93 -4.98
CA CYS A 164 -2.09 -6.34 -3.86
C CYS A 164 -2.95 -7.55 -4.19
N THR A 165 -3.53 -7.61 -5.39
CA THR A 165 -4.36 -8.74 -5.80
C THR A 165 -3.54 -9.98 -6.16
N ARG A 166 -2.32 -9.83 -6.70
CA ARG A 166 -1.38 -10.95 -6.88
C ARG A 166 -1.04 -11.59 -5.55
N VAL A 167 -0.64 -10.78 -4.56
CA VAL A 167 -0.35 -11.24 -3.21
C VAL A 167 -1.59 -11.91 -2.60
N ALA A 168 -2.77 -11.29 -2.70
CA ALA A 168 -4.00 -11.88 -2.16
C ALA A 168 -4.37 -13.21 -2.81
N SER A 169 -4.28 -13.31 -4.14
CA SER A 169 -4.58 -14.53 -4.90
C SER A 169 -3.63 -15.70 -4.61
N SER A 170 -2.49 -15.43 -3.95
CA SER A 170 -1.55 -16.45 -3.49
C SER A 170 -1.87 -17.05 -2.12
N GLY A 171 -2.96 -16.62 -1.47
CA GLY A 171 -3.29 -17.06 -0.10
C GLY A 171 -2.69 -16.16 0.98
N ARG A 172 -2.80 -14.85 0.83
CA ARG A 172 -2.34 -13.86 1.83
C ARG A 172 -3.36 -12.74 1.97
N VAL A 173 -3.39 -12.06 3.12
CA VAL A 173 -4.25 -10.89 3.33
C VAL A 173 -3.41 -9.63 3.23
N VAL A 174 -3.84 -8.64 2.46
CA VAL A 174 -3.11 -7.38 2.25
C VAL A 174 -3.92 -6.20 2.76
N ILE A 175 -3.41 -5.47 3.75
CA ILE A 175 -3.97 -4.17 4.18
C ILE A 175 -3.28 -3.06 3.39
N ALA A 176 -3.97 -2.49 2.40
CA ALA A 176 -3.49 -1.34 1.64
C ALA A 176 -4.08 -0.05 2.21
N PHE A 177 -3.25 0.77 2.85
CA PHE A 177 -3.68 2.02 3.46
C PHE A 177 -4.01 3.09 2.40
N GLU A 178 -4.97 3.97 2.71
CA GLU A 178 -5.20 5.24 1.99
C GLU A 178 -4.87 6.40 2.91
N HIS A 179 -3.65 6.91 2.79
CA HIS A 179 -3.13 7.89 3.72
C HIS A 179 -3.87 9.23 3.62
N ARG A 180 -4.32 9.75 4.78
CA ARG A 180 -5.01 11.05 4.96
C ARG A 180 -4.05 12.23 5.14
N ASP A 181 -2.76 11.98 4.98
CA ASP A 181 -1.63 12.90 5.15
C ASP A 181 -1.49 13.94 4.02
N GLY A 182 -2.42 14.00 3.06
CA GLY A 182 -2.36 14.91 1.92
C GLY A 182 -1.40 14.45 0.80
N THR A 183 -0.98 13.18 0.79
CA THR A 183 -0.16 12.63 -0.31
C THR A 183 -0.94 11.85 -1.35
N SER A 184 -2.16 11.42 -1.02
CA SER A 184 -3.12 10.90 -1.98
C SER A 184 -3.64 12.01 -2.91
N PRO A 185 -4.09 11.71 -4.15
CA PRO A 185 -4.66 12.72 -5.04
C PRO A 185 -5.91 13.36 -4.40
N ALA A 186 -6.78 12.52 -3.84
CA ALA A 186 -7.93 12.96 -3.05
C ALA A 186 -8.30 11.89 -2.02
N VAL A 187 -8.78 12.33 -0.85
CA VAL A 187 -9.37 11.51 0.20
C VAL A 187 -10.63 12.18 0.76
N MET A 188 -11.52 11.38 1.34
CA MET A 188 -12.82 11.84 1.85
C MET A 188 -12.99 11.52 3.35
N PRO A 189 -12.09 11.99 4.24
CA PRO A 189 -12.21 11.71 5.67
C PRO A 189 -13.49 12.31 6.25
N LYS A 190 -14.15 11.56 7.13
CA LYS A 190 -15.23 12.06 7.97
C LYS A 190 -14.66 12.58 9.29
N ASN A 191 -14.96 13.83 9.62
CA ASN A 191 -14.61 14.37 10.93
C ASN A 191 -15.44 13.65 12.01
N PRO A 192 -14.80 13.02 13.01
CA PRO A 192 -15.49 12.15 13.96
C PRO A 192 -16.40 12.92 14.94
N ASP A 193 -16.12 14.21 15.17
CA ASP A 193 -16.87 15.04 16.13
C ASP A 193 -18.09 15.70 15.49
N THR A 194 -17.96 16.14 14.25
CA THR A 194 -19.03 16.85 13.51
C THR A 194 -19.80 15.96 12.55
N GLY A 195 -19.27 14.77 12.23
CA GLY A 195 -19.80 13.87 11.20
C GLY A 195 -19.67 14.39 9.77
N LYS A 196 -19.03 15.55 9.55
CA LYS A 196 -18.90 16.17 8.22
C LYS A 196 -17.79 15.49 7.43
N VAL A 197 -18.09 15.14 6.17
CA VAL A 197 -17.10 14.66 5.20
C VAL A 197 -16.52 15.85 4.44
N LYS A 198 -15.19 16.04 4.49
CA LYS A 198 -14.48 17.09 3.76
C LYS A 198 -13.44 16.46 2.85
N ALA A 199 -13.57 16.69 1.54
CA ALA A 199 -12.56 16.26 0.58
C ALA A 199 -11.22 16.95 0.87
N LYS A 200 -10.16 16.17 1.08
CA LYS A 200 -8.77 16.67 1.15
C LYS A 200 -8.06 16.25 -0.13
N LEU A 201 -7.54 17.22 -0.87
CA LEU A 201 -6.73 16.97 -2.07
C LEU A 201 -5.26 16.84 -1.71
N TYR A 202 -4.45 16.41 -2.68
CA TYR A 202 -3.00 16.43 -2.57
C TYR A 202 -2.51 17.81 -2.10
N THR A 203 -1.63 17.81 -1.09
CA THR A 203 -1.03 19.00 -0.50
C THR A 203 0.31 19.27 -1.16
N GLN A 204 0.40 20.40 -1.89
CA GLN A 204 1.66 20.88 -2.42
C GLN A 204 2.51 21.47 -1.28
N PRO A 205 3.80 21.13 -1.18
CA PRO A 205 4.70 21.71 -0.18
C PRO A 205 4.80 23.24 -0.23
N GLU A 206 4.50 23.85 -1.38
CA GLU A 206 4.51 25.30 -1.59
C GLU A 206 3.25 25.98 -1.03
N ASP A 207 2.17 25.23 -0.83
CA ASP A 207 0.88 25.74 -0.32
C ASP A 207 0.83 25.74 1.22
N VAL A 208 1.85 25.23 1.91
CA VAL A 208 1.92 25.18 3.38
C VAL A 208 2.76 26.32 3.96
N THR A 209 2.31 26.84 5.08
CA THR A 209 3.00 27.86 5.88
C THR A 209 3.35 27.31 7.26
N TRP A 210 4.26 27.99 7.95
CA TRP A 210 4.76 27.57 9.26
C TRP A 210 4.70 28.77 10.21
N PRO A 211 4.06 28.66 11.39
CA PRO A 211 3.91 29.77 12.32
C PRO A 211 5.25 30.40 12.75
N ASN A 212 6.30 29.58 12.86
CA ASN A 212 7.62 29.99 13.32
C ASN A 212 8.62 30.20 12.17
N GLY A 213 8.12 30.38 10.94
CA GLY A 213 8.94 30.48 9.72
C GLY A 213 9.25 29.12 9.09
N LYS A 214 9.59 29.14 7.79
CA LYS A 214 9.84 27.93 7.01
C LYS A 214 11.02 27.13 7.59
N PRO A 215 10.86 25.82 7.88
CA PRO A 215 11.95 24.98 8.37
C PRO A 215 13.15 24.97 7.42
N SER A 216 14.35 24.83 7.98
CA SER A 216 15.59 24.71 7.20
C SER A 216 15.63 23.40 6.40
N ASN A 217 15.01 22.34 6.90
CA ASN A 217 14.88 21.08 6.17
C ASN A 217 13.80 21.23 5.07
N PRO A 218 14.15 21.13 3.78
CA PRO A 218 13.18 21.25 2.68
C PRO A 218 12.11 20.15 2.69
N PHE A 219 12.34 19.05 3.42
CA PHE A 219 11.44 17.91 3.55
C PHE A 219 10.69 17.88 4.89
N ALA A 220 10.64 18.98 5.66
CA ALA A 220 9.95 19.01 6.95
C ALA A 220 8.49 18.52 6.87
N LEU A 221 7.71 18.98 5.88
CA LEU A 221 6.35 18.47 5.66
C LEU A 221 6.34 16.95 5.40
N ARG A 222 7.33 16.44 4.66
CA ARG A 222 7.40 15.00 4.36
C ARG A 222 7.76 14.17 5.59
N LEU A 223 8.56 14.71 6.51
CA LEU A 223 8.81 14.06 7.80
C LEU A 223 7.53 13.97 8.63
N ASP A 224 6.75 15.06 8.72
CA ASP A 224 5.47 15.04 9.44
C ASP A 224 4.47 14.07 8.79
N GLN A 225 4.46 13.98 7.46
CA GLN A 225 3.66 13.00 6.74
C GLN A 225 4.10 11.55 7.02
N LEU A 226 5.41 11.26 7.12
CA LEU A 226 5.87 9.92 7.51
C LEU A 226 5.40 9.54 8.93
N GLU A 227 5.46 10.48 9.87
CA GLU A 227 4.92 10.28 11.22
C GLU A 227 3.40 10.04 11.18
N PHE A 228 2.67 10.80 10.35
CA PHE A 228 1.25 10.61 10.11
C PHE A 228 0.95 9.19 9.63
N ARG A 229 1.65 8.73 8.59
CA ARG A 229 1.47 7.40 8.02
C ARG A 229 1.79 6.29 9.01
N ARG A 230 2.82 6.46 9.85
CA ARG A 230 3.14 5.51 10.93
C ARG A 230 1.96 5.39 11.90
N LYS A 231 1.39 6.51 12.36
CA LYS A 231 0.22 6.48 13.25
C LYS A 231 -0.99 5.82 12.60
N GLU A 232 -1.28 6.14 11.33
CA GLU A 232 -2.36 5.48 10.58
C GLU A 232 -2.17 3.96 10.51
N ILE A 233 -0.95 3.50 10.20
CA ILE A 233 -0.64 2.08 10.11
C ILE A 233 -0.87 1.39 11.45
N TYR A 234 -0.36 1.94 12.55
CA TYR A 234 -0.54 1.36 13.88
C TYR A 234 -2.02 1.33 14.28
N LEU A 235 -2.76 2.41 14.08
CA LEU A 235 -4.20 2.47 14.39
C LEU A 235 -5.01 1.46 13.58
N GLY A 236 -4.84 1.46 12.26
CA GLY A 236 -5.59 0.56 11.37
C GLY A 236 -5.22 -0.91 11.58
N TYR A 237 -3.93 -1.22 11.76
CA TYR A 237 -3.48 -2.57 12.06
C TYR A 237 -4.05 -3.08 13.39
N ASN A 238 -4.02 -2.28 14.47
CA ASN A 238 -4.54 -2.73 15.76
C ASN A 238 -6.06 -2.89 15.76
N ALA A 239 -6.80 -2.00 15.09
CA ALA A 239 -8.24 -2.14 14.93
C ALA A 239 -8.59 -3.41 14.13
N PHE A 240 -7.89 -3.65 13.01
CA PHE A 240 -8.08 -4.85 12.20
C PHE A 240 -7.71 -6.12 12.98
N LYS A 241 -6.55 -6.14 13.67
CA LYS A 241 -6.13 -7.24 14.53
C LYS A 241 -7.21 -7.55 15.58
N LYS A 242 -7.69 -6.54 16.32
CA LYS A 242 -8.72 -6.70 17.35
C LYS A 242 -10.00 -7.31 16.77
N PHE A 243 -10.46 -6.79 15.64
CA PHE A 243 -11.62 -7.29 14.93
C PHE A 243 -11.47 -8.77 14.54
N ILE A 244 -10.37 -9.14 13.89
CA ILE A 244 -10.13 -10.53 13.45
C ILE A 244 -10.02 -11.50 14.64
N GLN A 245 -9.40 -11.08 15.73
CA GLN A 245 -9.11 -11.98 16.85
C GLN A 245 -10.28 -12.17 17.81
N THR A 246 -11.01 -11.10 18.09
CA THR A 246 -12.02 -11.09 19.14
C THR A 246 -13.44 -10.95 18.59
N GLY A 247 -13.58 -10.52 17.33
CA GLY A 247 -14.85 -10.06 16.76
C GLY A 247 -15.26 -8.66 17.24
N ASP A 248 -14.50 -8.04 18.16
CA ASP A 248 -14.77 -6.68 18.60
C ASP A 248 -14.31 -5.68 17.53
N ARG A 249 -15.29 -5.11 16.85
CA ARG A 249 -15.10 -4.10 15.80
C ARG A 249 -14.77 -2.71 16.34
N GLY A 250 -15.04 -2.40 17.61
CA GLY A 250 -14.99 -1.03 18.11
C GLY A 250 -15.80 -0.06 17.22
N GLU A 251 -15.16 1.02 16.78
CA GLU A 251 -15.74 1.99 15.81
C GLU A 251 -15.29 1.70 14.35
N LEU A 252 -14.93 0.47 14.00
CA LEU A 252 -14.56 0.13 12.63
C LEU A 252 -15.82 0.04 11.74
N PHE A 253 -15.84 0.78 10.65
CA PHE A 253 -16.91 0.75 9.64
C PHE A 253 -16.40 0.21 8.31
N VAL A 254 -17.32 -0.23 7.45
CA VAL A 254 -17.02 -0.62 6.06
C VAL A 254 -17.59 0.43 5.11
N LEU A 255 -16.85 0.80 4.07
CA LEU A 255 -17.38 1.68 3.03
C LEU A 255 -18.12 0.88 1.95
N ASP A 256 -19.28 1.38 1.53
CA ASP A 256 -19.96 0.92 0.34
C ASP A 256 -19.27 1.43 -0.94
N LYS A 257 -19.83 1.03 -2.10
CA LYS A 257 -19.35 1.43 -3.43
C LYS A 257 -19.38 2.95 -3.66
N ASP A 258 -20.24 3.66 -2.95
CA ASP A 258 -20.44 5.11 -3.07
C ASP A 258 -19.63 5.88 -2.01
N GLY A 259 -18.84 5.16 -1.19
CA GLY A 259 -18.00 5.71 -0.13
C GLY A 259 -18.76 6.06 1.15
N LYS A 260 -19.97 5.53 1.34
CA LYS A 260 -20.76 5.70 2.57
C LYS A 260 -20.45 4.60 3.56
N GLU A 261 -20.39 4.96 4.83
CA GLU A 261 -20.25 4.01 5.93
C GLU A 261 -21.44 3.06 6.00
N MET A 262 -21.14 1.77 6.09
CA MET A 262 -22.04 0.67 6.40
C MET A 262 -21.61 0.06 7.74
N GLY A 263 -22.60 -0.35 8.54
CA GLY A 263 -22.35 -1.05 9.81
C GLY A 263 -22.74 -0.29 11.07
N GLY A 264 -23.64 0.70 11.01
CA GLY A 264 -24.40 1.06 12.22
C GLY A 264 -25.19 -0.15 12.75
N ASP A 265 -25.58 -0.14 14.04
CA ASP A 265 -26.29 -1.24 14.72
C ASP A 265 -27.57 -1.72 14.00
N ASP A 266 -28.06 -0.97 13.01
CA ASP A 266 -29.29 -1.20 12.24
C ASP A 266 -29.26 -2.39 11.26
N HIS A 267 -28.13 -3.10 11.12
CA HIS A 267 -27.96 -4.19 10.14
C HIS A 267 -27.48 -5.54 10.69
N GLU A 268 -27.38 -5.72 12.01
CA GLU A 268 -27.26 -7.07 12.58
C GLU A 268 -28.55 -7.84 12.32
N THR A 269 -28.53 -8.73 11.32
CA THR A 269 -29.63 -9.68 11.13
C THR A 269 -29.53 -10.74 12.23
N PRO A 270 -30.56 -10.94 13.06
CA PRO A 270 -30.49 -11.91 14.14
C PRO A 270 -30.23 -13.31 13.60
N ALA A 271 -29.31 -14.03 14.24
CA ALA A 271 -29.03 -15.44 14.01
C ALA A 271 -30.32 -16.28 14.03
N LYS A 272 -30.86 -16.68 12.88
CA LYS A 272 -31.96 -17.65 12.84
C LYS A 272 -31.39 -19.06 12.94
N LYS A 273 -31.32 -19.60 14.17
CA LYS A 273 -31.10 -21.04 14.39
C LYS A 273 -32.29 -21.81 13.82
N LYS A 274 -32.08 -22.54 12.71
CA LYS A 274 -32.99 -23.61 12.27
C LYS A 274 -32.17 -24.89 12.13
N GLY A 275 -32.41 -25.83 13.04
CA GLY A 275 -32.01 -27.23 12.92
C GLY A 275 -30.50 -27.48 12.85
N GLY A 276 -29.80 -27.43 13.99
CA GLY A 276 -28.50 -28.09 14.19
C GLY A 276 -27.28 -27.55 13.42
N GLU A 277 -27.46 -26.83 12.33
CA GLU A 277 -26.39 -26.22 11.53
C GLU A 277 -26.54 -24.68 11.57
N CYS A 278 -25.45 -23.98 11.91
CA CYS A 278 -25.38 -22.53 11.84
C CYS A 278 -25.26 -22.08 10.37
N CYS A 279 -26.39 -22.01 9.66
CA CYS A 279 -26.43 -21.41 8.34
C CYS A 279 -26.76 -19.91 8.46
N TRP A 280 -25.73 -19.07 8.31
CA TRP A 280 -25.86 -17.62 8.23
C TRP A 280 -26.11 -17.24 6.77
N TYR A 281 -27.28 -16.67 6.49
CA TYR A 281 -27.57 -16.08 5.18
C TYR A 281 -27.64 -14.57 5.34
N GLY A 282 -26.52 -13.89 5.11
CA GLY A 282 -26.47 -12.44 4.95
C GLY A 282 -27.29 -11.99 3.74
N GLY A 283 -27.94 -10.84 3.85
CA GLY A 283 -28.69 -10.22 2.75
C GLY A 283 -27.76 -9.89 1.57
N LYS A 284 -28.20 -10.23 0.35
CA LYS A 284 -27.42 -10.10 -0.90
C LYS A 284 -26.75 -8.72 -1.05
N GLY A 285 -25.42 -8.71 -1.08
CA GLY A 285 -24.60 -7.54 -1.46
C GLY A 285 -24.26 -6.56 -0.34
N VAL A 286 -24.57 -6.90 0.92
CA VAL A 286 -24.16 -6.17 2.12
C VAL A 286 -23.00 -6.93 2.77
N PHE A 287 -21.99 -6.21 3.26
CA PHE A 287 -20.87 -6.81 3.99
C PHE A 287 -21.35 -7.47 5.28
N ASP A 288 -21.07 -8.76 5.47
CA ASP A 288 -21.40 -9.49 6.70
C ASP A 288 -20.15 -9.66 7.58
N TRP A 289 -20.19 -9.03 8.75
CA TRP A 289 -19.11 -9.09 9.74
C TRP A 289 -18.86 -10.51 10.27
N ASN A 290 -19.87 -11.38 10.26
CA ASN A 290 -19.75 -12.75 10.75
C ASN A 290 -18.98 -13.65 9.78
N GLU A 291 -18.94 -13.31 8.49
CA GLU A 291 -18.18 -14.07 7.48
C GLU A 291 -16.66 -13.95 7.65
N TRP A 292 -16.20 -13.02 8.48
CA TRP A 292 -14.80 -12.85 8.87
C TRP A 292 -14.49 -13.51 10.22
N ARG A 293 -15.50 -14.16 10.84
CA ARG A 293 -15.38 -14.83 12.13
C ARG A 293 -15.51 -16.33 11.93
N ASN A 294 -14.57 -17.05 12.50
CA ASN A 294 -14.61 -18.50 12.55
C ASN A 294 -15.60 -18.91 13.65
N GLY A 295 -16.68 -19.61 13.29
CA GLY A 295 -17.67 -20.12 14.26
C GLY A 295 -17.09 -21.08 15.33
N CYS A 296 -15.82 -21.48 15.19
CA CYS A 296 -15.10 -22.42 16.05
C CYS A 296 -13.84 -21.84 16.74
N GLY A 297 -13.63 -20.52 16.75
CA GLY A 297 -12.64 -19.89 17.65
C GLY A 297 -11.19 -19.81 17.17
N GLY A 298 -10.87 -20.12 15.91
CA GLY A 298 -9.55 -19.85 15.30
C GLY A 298 -9.54 -18.57 14.45
N THR A 299 -8.43 -17.84 14.34
CA THR A 299 -8.36 -16.63 13.50
C THR A 299 -8.08 -16.97 12.04
N GLU A 300 -8.79 -16.37 11.08
CA GLU A 300 -8.55 -16.64 9.65
C GLU A 300 -7.29 -15.94 9.13
N VAL A 301 -6.81 -14.90 9.83
CA VAL A 301 -5.63 -14.10 9.47
C VAL A 301 -4.61 -14.12 10.59
N ARG A 302 -3.33 -14.24 10.24
CA ARG A 302 -2.19 -14.25 11.16
C ARG A 302 -1.73 -12.81 11.43
N CYS A 303 -2.27 -12.21 12.48
CA CYS A 303 -1.91 -10.84 12.87
C CYS A 303 -0.78 -10.80 13.91
N GLU A 304 -0.56 -11.87 14.70
CA GLU A 304 0.35 -11.83 15.85
C GLU A 304 1.81 -12.18 15.59
N GLU A 305 2.09 -12.68 14.40
CA GLU A 305 3.43 -13.07 13.99
C GLU A 305 3.52 -13.03 12.46
N ASP A 306 4.75 -12.99 11.96
CA ASP A 306 5.07 -13.08 10.53
C ASP A 306 4.34 -12.04 9.64
N VAL A 307 4.19 -10.81 10.15
CA VAL A 307 3.63 -9.70 9.36
C VAL A 307 4.69 -9.24 8.36
N THR A 308 4.30 -9.12 7.10
CA THR A 308 5.19 -8.63 6.04
C THR A 308 4.87 -7.17 5.71
N LEU A 309 5.90 -6.36 5.46
CA LEU A 309 5.73 -4.95 5.10
C LEU A 309 6.16 -4.68 3.67
N THR A 310 5.39 -3.88 2.96
CA THR A 310 5.76 -3.44 1.61
C THR A 310 5.25 -2.03 1.32
N GLY A 311 5.92 -1.35 0.41
CA GLY A 311 5.50 -0.03 -0.03
C GLY A 311 6.32 0.46 -1.20
N HIS A 312 5.75 1.42 -1.93
CA HIS A 312 6.37 2.00 -3.10
C HIS A 312 6.71 3.48 -2.90
N SER A 313 7.87 3.95 -3.39
CA SER A 313 8.24 5.37 -3.36
C SER A 313 8.20 5.95 -1.94
N PHE A 314 7.36 6.96 -1.67
CA PHE A 314 7.12 7.48 -0.32
C PHE A 314 6.49 6.44 0.63
N GLY A 315 5.77 5.45 0.11
CA GLY A 315 5.37 4.26 0.85
C GLY A 315 6.57 3.36 1.20
N GLY A 316 7.59 3.31 0.34
CA GLY A 316 8.87 2.67 0.67
C GLY A 316 9.63 3.42 1.78
N ALA A 317 9.59 4.75 1.76
CA ALA A 317 10.08 5.57 2.86
C ALA A 317 9.27 5.33 4.15
N THR A 318 7.96 5.11 4.03
CA THR A 318 7.08 4.74 5.15
C THR A 318 7.49 3.40 5.76
N VAL A 319 7.81 2.40 4.92
CA VAL A 319 8.37 1.11 5.38
C VAL A 319 9.64 1.33 6.18
N LEU A 320 10.62 2.04 5.60
CA LEU A 320 11.89 2.31 6.27
C LEU A 320 11.70 3.09 7.58
N SER A 321 10.81 4.09 7.59
CA SER A 321 10.49 4.90 8.77
C SER A 321 9.85 4.05 9.87
N LEU A 322 8.92 3.14 9.53
CA LEU A 322 8.27 2.26 10.49
C LEU A 322 9.27 1.28 11.14
N LEU A 323 10.19 0.72 10.35
CA LEU A 323 11.15 -0.27 10.84
C LEU A 323 12.34 0.34 11.60
N SER A 324 12.62 1.64 11.40
CA SER A 324 13.71 2.39 12.04
C SER A 324 13.27 3.22 13.24
N SER A 325 11.99 3.20 13.60
CA SER A 325 11.42 3.99 14.68
C SER A 325 10.73 3.12 15.73
N PRO A 326 10.62 3.57 16.98
CA PRO A 326 9.82 2.87 18.00
C PRO A 326 8.34 2.82 17.61
N ALA A 327 7.61 1.91 18.25
CA ALA A 327 6.15 1.94 18.19
C ALA A 327 5.64 3.25 18.82
N PRO A 328 4.56 3.86 18.29
CA PRO A 328 3.91 5.00 18.94
C PRO A 328 3.45 4.64 20.37
N ASP A 329 3.39 5.64 21.23
CA ASP A 329 2.96 5.47 22.62
C ASP A 329 1.61 4.75 22.72
N GLY A 330 1.54 3.76 23.63
CA GLY A 330 0.34 2.95 23.84
C GLY A 330 0.17 1.77 22.87
N TYR A 331 1.08 1.56 21.92
CA TYR A 331 1.02 0.44 20.99
C TYR A 331 2.21 -0.51 21.13
N ALA A 332 1.94 -1.81 21.06
CA ALA A 332 2.97 -2.81 20.88
C ALA A 332 3.52 -2.76 19.45
N ARG A 333 4.80 -3.11 19.27
CA ARG A 333 5.42 -3.19 17.95
C ARG A 333 4.69 -4.21 17.07
N ILE A 334 4.45 -3.87 15.81
CA ILE A 334 3.95 -4.81 14.82
C ILE A 334 5.01 -5.92 14.65
N PRO A 335 4.65 -7.22 14.70
CA PRO A 335 5.59 -8.33 14.64
C PRO A 335 6.04 -8.58 13.20
N ILE A 336 6.81 -7.62 12.66
CA ILE A 336 7.25 -7.63 11.26
C ILE A 336 8.42 -8.58 11.08
N SER A 337 8.28 -9.54 10.17
CA SER A 337 9.28 -10.59 9.90
C SER A 337 10.11 -10.34 8.66
N LYS A 338 9.61 -9.57 7.68
CA LYS A 338 10.29 -9.28 6.42
C LYS A 338 9.72 -8.04 5.73
N ALA A 339 10.49 -7.44 4.83
CA ALA A 339 10.05 -6.28 4.07
C ALA A 339 10.45 -6.32 2.58
N VAL A 340 9.58 -5.82 1.69
CA VAL A 340 9.92 -5.58 0.27
C VAL A 340 9.63 -4.14 -0.07
N VAL A 341 10.66 -3.39 -0.46
CA VAL A 341 10.57 -1.96 -0.72
C VAL A 341 10.73 -1.69 -2.22
N HIS A 342 9.72 -1.08 -2.84
CA HIS A 342 9.70 -0.79 -4.27
C HIS A 342 10.11 0.67 -4.50
N ASP A 343 11.26 0.87 -5.14
CA ASP A 343 11.79 2.15 -5.62
C ASP A 343 11.70 3.28 -4.56
N PRO A 344 12.30 3.08 -3.37
CA PRO A 344 12.06 3.94 -2.22
C PRO A 344 12.56 5.37 -2.45
N TRP A 345 11.72 6.35 -2.11
CA TRP A 345 12.12 7.75 -2.13
C TRP A 345 12.80 8.14 -0.82
N LEU A 346 14.12 8.30 -0.85
CA LEU A 346 14.93 8.42 0.38
C LEU A 346 15.03 9.84 0.92
N GLU A 347 14.81 10.87 0.09
CA GLU A 347 15.07 12.27 0.46
C GLU A 347 14.43 12.71 1.78
N PRO A 348 13.17 12.34 2.09
CA PRO A 348 12.55 12.71 3.36
C PRO A 348 13.17 12.08 4.60
N LEU A 349 13.90 10.96 4.45
CA LEU A 349 14.43 10.21 5.58
C LEU A 349 15.69 10.90 6.15
N PRO A 350 16.04 10.67 7.44
CA PRO A 350 17.30 11.17 8.00
C PRO A 350 18.53 10.61 7.26
N SER A 351 19.61 11.37 7.26
CA SER A 351 20.91 10.98 6.71
C SER A 351 22.03 11.29 7.72
N PRO A 352 22.94 10.34 8.04
CA PRO A 352 22.97 8.97 7.53
C PRO A 352 21.79 8.13 8.06
N GLY A 353 21.38 7.11 7.30
CA GLY A 353 20.27 6.22 7.66
C GLY A 353 19.09 6.23 6.67
N PRO A 354 17.95 5.64 7.05
CA PRO A 354 17.65 5.10 8.38
C PRO A 354 18.22 3.69 8.62
N THR A 355 18.62 3.40 9.85
CA THR A 355 19.09 2.07 10.31
C THR A 355 17.97 1.31 11.03
N PRO A 356 18.06 -0.03 11.16
CA PRO A 356 17.10 -0.79 11.95
C PRO A 356 16.98 -0.26 13.38
N TYR A 357 15.74 -0.16 13.87
CA TYR A 357 15.50 0.23 15.26
C TYR A 357 16.00 -0.85 16.22
N SER A 358 16.96 -0.50 17.08
CA SER A 358 17.44 -1.34 18.17
C SER A 358 16.97 -0.77 19.52
N PRO A 359 16.09 -1.48 20.26
CA PRO A 359 15.59 -1.02 21.56
C PRO A 359 16.70 -0.75 22.58
N ARG A 360 17.82 -1.47 22.48
CA ARG A 360 18.95 -1.41 23.43
C ARG A 360 19.73 -0.09 23.37
N LEU A 361 19.71 0.62 22.24
CA LEU A 361 20.38 1.91 22.11
C LEU A 361 19.53 3.11 22.56
N SER A 362 18.21 2.94 22.76
CA SER A 362 17.33 4.04 23.19
C SER A 362 17.16 4.19 24.70
N SER A 363 17.62 3.23 25.51
CA SER A 363 17.51 3.27 26.98
C SER A 363 18.86 3.06 27.65
N SER A 364 19.56 4.15 27.96
CA SER A 364 20.63 4.12 28.96
C SER A 364 20.00 3.98 30.36
N THR A 365 19.55 2.78 30.72
CA THR A 365 19.31 2.38 32.11
C THR A 365 19.12 0.86 32.18
N ASN A 366 19.88 0.22 33.07
CA ASN A 366 19.90 -1.22 33.31
C ASN A 366 18.50 -1.83 33.53
N ARG A 367 18.14 -2.85 32.75
CA ARG A 367 17.44 -4.05 33.25
C ARG A 367 17.53 -5.23 32.26
N SER A 368 17.61 -6.39 32.89
CA SER A 368 17.94 -7.71 32.35
C SER A 368 16.80 -8.40 31.59
N SER A 369 17.19 -9.07 30.51
CA SER A 369 16.62 -10.32 29.97
C SER A 369 15.20 -10.26 29.37
N GLU A 370 15.11 -9.72 28.16
CA GLU A 370 14.30 -10.31 27.07
C GLU A 370 15.25 -10.52 25.88
N THR A 371 15.52 -11.78 25.54
CA THR A 371 16.19 -12.16 24.30
C THR A 371 15.24 -11.96 23.12
N ILE A 372 15.00 -10.70 22.75
CA ILE A 372 14.55 -10.36 21.41
C ILE A 372 15.79 -10.53 20.54
N ASN A 373 15.77 -11.50 19.63
CA ASN A 373 16.82 -11.66 18.63
C ASN A 373 16.98 -10.32 17.90
N ASP A 374 18.13 -9.65 18.09
CA ASP A 374 18.59 -8.47 17.35
C ASP A 374 18.89 -8.81 15.86
N ALA A 375 18.12 -9.73 15.28
CA ALA A 375 18.23 -10.12 13.89
C ALA A 375 17.66 -9.01 13.02
N VAL A 376 18.48 -8.54 12.09
CA VAL A 376 18.05 -7.56 11.08
C VAL A 376 16.90 -8.17 10.28
N ILE A 377 15.81 -7.41 10.14
CA ILE A 377 14.63 -7.85 9.38
C ILE A 377 15.05 -8.03 7.91
N PRO A 378 14.91 -9.23 7.33
CA PRO A 378 15.21 -9.47 5.93
C PRO A 378 14.46 -8.48 5.02
N MET A 379 15.20 -7.84 4.11
CA MET A 379 14.67 -6.84 3.20
C MET A 379 15.08 -7.13 1.76
N LEU A 380 14.15 -6.96 0.82
CA LEU A 380 14.44 -6.90 -0.61
C LEU A 380 14.10 -5.51 -1.13
N ILE A 381 14.98 -4.94 -1.95
CA ILE A 381 14.78 -3.65 -2.60
C ILE A 381 14.66 -3.87 -4.10
N LEU A 382 13.52 -3.48 -4.69
CA LEU A 382 13.33 -3.48 -6.13
C LEU A 382 13.42 -2.04 -6.63
N ASN A 383 14.38 -1.72 -7.49
CA ASN A 383 14.68 -0.35 -7.90
C ASN A 383 14.40 -0.12 -9.39
N SER A 384 14.02 1.10 -9.76
CA SER A 384 13.89 1.52 -11.15
C SER A 384 15.26 1.83 -11.77
N GLU A 385 15.32 1.82 -13.10
CA GLU A 385 16.51 2.25 -13.83
C GLU A 385 16.84 3.72 -13.51
N GLY A 386 15.82 4.60 -13.51
CA GLY A 386 15.98 6.02 -13.23
C GLY A 386 16.58 6.31 -11.85
N PHE A 387 16.09 5.63 -10.81
CA PHE A 387 16.60 5.80 -9.45
C PHE A 387 18.00 5.18 -9.30
N THR A 388 18.32 4.13 -10.05
CA THR A 388 19.67 3.54 -10.08
C THR A 388 20.69 4.50 -10.74
N LEU A 389 20.27 5.25 -11.76
CA LEU A 389 21.12 6.22 -12.45
C LEU A 389 21.27 7.56 -11.71
N TRP A 390 20.43 7.82 -10.71
CA TRP A 390 20.58 8.96 -9.81
C TRP A 390 21.67 8.66 -8.78
N THR A 391 22.91 9.01 -9.12
CA THR A 391 24.13 8.56 -8.40
C THR A 391 24.10 8.79 -6.89
N ASP A 392 23.67 9.96 -6.43
CA ASP A 392 23.70 10.30 -5.00
C ASP A 392 22.60 9.55 -4.23
N HIS A 393 21.42 9.43 -4.83
CA HIS A 393 20.31 8.63 -4.28
C HIS A 393 20.69 7.15 -4.24
N PHE A 394 21.25 6.61 -5.32
CA PHE A 394 21.62 5.20 -5.39
C PHE A 394 22.75 4.85 -4.42
N ALA A 395 23.77 5.70 -4.28
CA ALA A 395 24.82 5.53 -3.26
C ALA A 395 24.23 5.53 -1.84
N ARG A 396 23.23 6.39 -1.59
CA ARG A 396 22.49 6.40 -0.32
C ARG A 396 21.67 5.12 -0.13
N LEU A 397 21.03 4.62 -1.18
CA LEU A 397 20.28 3.36 -1.15
C LEU A 397 21.19 2.17 -0.84
N GLN A 398 22.38 2.10 -1.44
CA GLN A 398 23.38 1.07 -1.14
C GLN A 398 23.86 1.15 0.32
N ALA A 399 24.06 2.36 0.85
CA ALA A 399 24.42 2.54 2.25
C ALA A 399 23.32 2.07 3.21
N ILE A 400 22.05 2.33 2.88
CA ILE A 400 20.90 1.80 3.62
C ILE A 400 20.87 0.27 3.52
N ALA A 401 20.93 -0.30 2.31
CA ALA A 401 20.93 -1.75 2.10
C ALA A 401 21.98 -2.47 2.96
N LYS A 402 23.21 -1.94 2.99
CA LYS A 402 24.28 -2.42 3.87
C LYS A 402 23.91 -2.36 5.35
N GLY A 403 23.30 -1.25 5.80
CA GLY A 403 22.79 -1.10 7.17
C GLY A 403 21.65 -2.06 7.53
N TRP A 404 21.01 -2.67 6.54
CA TRP A 404 19.95 -3.66 6.66
C TRP A 404 20.45 -5.09 6.34
N GLY A 405 21.71 -5.39 6.70
CA GLY A 405 22.27 -6.74 6.59
C GLY A 405 22.55 -7.14 5.14
N ASP A 406 23.12 -6.20 4.37
CA ASP A 406 23.39 -6.36 2.94
C ASP A 406 22.13 -6.75 2.15
N ALA A 407 21.03 -6.03 2.41
CA ALA A 407 19.75 -6.25 1.75
C ALA A 407 19.90 -6.16 0.22
N PRO A 408 19.50 -7.19 -0.54
CA PRO A 408 19.71 -7.21 -1.98
C PRO A 408 18.93 -6.12 -2.69
N ILE A 409 19.58 -5.45 -3.64
CA ILE A 409 18.96 -4.49 -4.55
C ILE A 409 18.88 -5.10 -5.95
N ILE A 410 17.67 -5.14 -6.51
CA ILE A 410 17.43 -5.59 -7.88
C ILE A 410 16.91 -4.41 -8.71
N THR A 411 17.70 -3.94 -9.67
CA THR A 411 17.26 -2.93 -10.64
C THR A 411 16.57 -3.61 -11.81
N LEU A 412 15.33 -3.18 -12.11
CA LEU A 412 14.59 -3.61 -13.29
C LEU A 412 14.93 -2.67 -14.46
N ILE A 413 15.51 -3.22 -15.53
CA ILE A 413 15.92 -2.41 -16.69
C ILE A 413 14.70 -1.93 -17.45
N ARG A 414 14.72 -0.67 -17.88
CA ARG A 414 13.59 0.09 -18.43
C ARG A 414 12.45 0.38 -17.48
N ALA A 415 12.52 -0.05 -16.22
CA ALA A 415 11.54 0.37 -15.24
C ALA A 415 11.71 1.88 -14.97
N GLU A 416 10.63 2.61 -15.20
CA GLU A 416 10.41 3.95 -14.65
C GLU A 416 9.85 3.85 -13.23
N HIS A 417 9.88 4.96 -12.50
CA HIS A 417 9.33 5.05 -11.13
C HIS A 417 7.86 4.58 -11.03
N THR A 418 7.05 4.83 -12.07
CA THR A 418 5.63 4.43 -12.08
C THR A 418 5.42 2.94 -12.40
N SER A 419 6.46 2.21 -12.83
CA SER A 419 6.38 0.80 -13.27
C SER A 419 5.95 -0.17 -12.18
N PHE A 420 6.04 0.25 -10.92
CA PHE A 420 5.61 -0.53 -9.75
C PHE A 420 4.15 -0.29 -9.36
N SER A 421 3.40 0.47 -10.16
CA SER A 421 1.99 0.84 -9.91
C SER A 421 1.09 0.44 -11.09
N ASP A 422 -0.22 0.62 -10.92
CA ASP A 422 -1.19 0.33 -11.98
C ASP A 422 -1.19 1.38 -13.11
N PHE A 423 -0.61 2.58 -12.90
CA PHE A 423 -0.72 3.69 -13.87
C PHE A 423 -0.27 3.30 -15.29
N PRO A 424 0.88 2.65 -15.50
CA PRO A 424 1.31 2.27 -16.85
C PRO A 424 0.41 1.21 -17.51
N LEU A 425 -0.41 0.49 -16.75
CA LEU A 425 -1.39 -0.46 -17.29
C LEU A 425 -2.59 0.23 -17.95
N LEU A 426 -2.83 1.51 -17.63
CA LEU A 426 -3.93 2.30 -18.18
C LEU A 426 -3.65 2.81 -19.59
N ALA A 427 -2.40 2.72 -20.05
CA ALA A 427 -2.02 3.08 -21.40
C ALA A 427 -2.49 2.01 -22.42
N PRO A 428 -2.85 2.40 -23.67
CA PRO A 428 -3.25 1.45 -24.70
C PRO A 428 -2.22 0.35 -25.00
N ASN A 429 -0.92 0.69 -24.96
CA ASN A 429 0.18 -0.26 -25.12
C ASN A 429 0.91 -0.46 -23.79
N SER A 430 0.46 -1.45 -23.02
CA SER A 430 0.99 -1.76 -21.68
C SER A 430 1.80 -3.06 -21.63
N LYS A 431 2.35 -3.54 -22.76
CA LYS A 431 3.13 -4.81 -22.79
C LYS A 431 4.35 -4.77 -21.86
N SER A 432 5.16 -3.72 -21.97
CA SER A 432 6.33 -3.51 -21.12
C SER A 432 5.94 -3.35 -19.65
N ALA A 433 4.87 -2.59 -19.38
CA ALA A 433 4.35 -2.42 -18.02
C ALA A 433 3.91 -3.75 -17.40
N LYS A 434 3.19 -4.58 -18.15
CA LYS A 434 2.76 -5.91 -17.71
C LYS A 434 3.96 -6.80 -17.39
N LEU A 435 4.99 -6.80 -18.24
CA LEU A 435 6.20 -7.58 -18.03
C LEU A 435 6.95 -7.13 -16.76
N LEU A 436 7.16 -5.82 -16.58
CA LEU A 436 7.85 -5.27 -15.41
C LEU A 436 7.09 -5.52 -14.11
N LEU A 437 5.76 -5.34 -14.11
CA LEU A 437 4.92 -5.69 -12.96
C LEU A 437 4.95 -7.19 -12.68
N ASP A 438 5.03 -8.02 -13.72
CA ASP A 438 5.11 -9.46 -13.56
C ASP A 438 6.42 -9.91 -12.92
N ILE A 439 7.54 -9.33 -13.35
CA ILE A 439 8.86 -9.57 -12.75
C ILE A 439 8.88 -9.07 -11.31
N SER A 440 8.49 -7.81 -11.07
CA SER A 440 8.44 -7.22 -9.73
C SER A 440 7.57 -8.06 -8.79
N GLY A 441 6.36 -8.41 -9.22
CA GLY A 441 5.44 -9.23 -8.43
C GLY A 441 5.99 -10.65 -8.18
N THR A 442 6.64 -11.26 -9.16
CA THR A 442 7.25 -12.60 -9.00
C THR A 442 8.39 -12.56 -7.98
N LEU A 443 9.30 -11.61 -8.08
CA LEU A 443 10.40 -11.43 -7.13
C LEU A 443 9.88 -11.17 -5.71
N THR A 444 8.86 -10.32 -5.56
CA THR A 444 8.19 -10.09 -4.27
C THR A 444 7.61 -11.38 -3.70
N MET A 445 6.90 -12.17 -4.51
CA MET A 445 6.31 -13.43 -4.04
C MET A 445 7.36 -14.46 -3.65
N LYS A 446 8.40 -14.63 -4.47
CA LYS A 446 9.51 -15.56 -4.18
C LYS A 446 10.24 -15.17 -2.90
N PHE A 447 10.41 -13.87 -2.64
CA PHE A 447 10.96 -13.38 -1.38
C PHE A 447 10.03 -13.66 -0.19
N PHE A 448 8.72 -13.41 -0.32
CA PHE A 448 7.76 -13.71 0.74
C PHE A 448 7.75 -15.19 1.14
N GLU A 449 7.96 -16.07 0.18
CA GLU A 449 8.02 -17.54 0.34
C GLU A 449 9.38 -18.05 0.85
N GLY A 450 10.40 -17.20 0.96
CA GLY A 450 11.77 -17.65 1.29
C GLY A 450 12.43 -18.46 0.17
N HIS A 451 11.96 -18.28 -1.07
CA HIS A 451 12.42 -18.98 -2.26
C HIS A 451 13.27 -18.11 -3.19
N LEU A 452 13.62 -16.90 -2.76
CA LEU A 452 14.52 -16.01 -3.49
C LEU A 452 15.91 -16.01 -2.85
N ASP A 453 16.92 -16.36 -3.63
CA ASP A 453 18.33 -16.20 -3.29
C ASP A 453 18.99 -15.52 -4.49
N VAL A 454 19.34 -14.24 -4.32
CA VAL A 454 19.82 -13.39 -5.41
C VAL A 454 21.25 -13.74 -5.83
N ASP A 455 22.04 -14.33 -4.95
CA ASP A 455 23.43 -14.68 -5.21
C ASP A 455 23.47 -15.88 -6.15
N THR A 456 22.75 -16.94 -5.77
CA THR A 456 22.63 -18.17 -6.57
C THR A 456 21.70 -18.00 -7.79
N GLY A 457 20.78 -17.03 -7.74
CA GLY A 457 19.75 -16.82 -8.76
C GLY A 457 18.52 -17.73 -8.59
N LYS A 458 18.41 -18.47 -7.49
CA LYS A 458 17.22 -19.27 -7.17
C LYS A 458 16.01 -18.35 -6.98
N GLY A 459 14.88 -18.70 -7.57
CA GLY A 459 13.66 -17.89 -7.56
C GLY A 459 13.66 -16.78 -8.61
N MET A 460 14.67 -16.71 -9.48
CA MET A 460 14.76 -15.77 -10.60
C MET A 460 14.74 -16.51 -11.95
N GLU A 461 14.22 -17.74 -11.99
CA GLU A 461 14.19 -18.55 -13.20
C GLU A 461 13.41 -17.85 -14.31
N GLY A 462 14.01 -17.73 -15.50
CA GLY A 462 13.40 -17.04 -16.65
C GLY A 462 13.51 -15.51 -16.61
N ILE A 463 14.15 -14.92 -15.58
CA ILE A 463 14.44 -13.48 -15.52
C ILE A 463 15.92 -13.28 -15.88
N PRO A 464 16.26 -12.73 -17.07
CA PRO A 464 17.65 -12.56 -17.49
C PRO A 464 18.40 -11.60 -16.57
N ARG A 465 19.58 -12.01 -16.11
CA ARG A 465 20.47 -11.22 -15.25
C ARG A 465 21.61 -10.64 -16.07
N ARG A 466 21.98 -9.39 -15.79
CA ARG A 466 23.17 -8.77 -16.38
C ARG A 466 23.96 -7.94 -15.38
N LYS A 467 25.22 -7.64 -15.74
CA LYS A 467 26.06 -6.69 -15.00
C LYS A 467 25.65 -5.26 -15.32
N MET A 468 25.84 -4.36 -14.36
CA MET A 468 25.57 -2.94 -14.56
C MET A 468 26.54 -2.35 -15.58
N GLU A 469 26.00 -1.83 -16.67
CA GLU A 469 26.73 -1.09 -17.70
C GLU A 469 25.89 0.12 -18.09
N VAL A 470 26.51 1.29 -18.17
CA VAL A 470 25.85 2.55 -18.50
C VAL A 470 26.27 2.98 -19.90
N GLU A 471 25.30 3.21 -20.76
CA GLU A 471 25.48 3.83 -22.08
C GLU A 471 24.99 5.28 -22.08
N HIS A 472 25.52 6.05 -23.03
CA HIS A 472 25.06 7.42 -23.29
C HIS A 472 24.27 7.40 -24.58
N VAL A 473 22.99 7.73 -24.51
CA VAL A 473 22.10 7.78 -25.67
C VAL A 473 22.03 9.22 -26.16
N GLU A 474 22.15 9.42 -27.47
CA GLU A 474 21.89 10.72 -28.09
C GLU A 474 20.39 11.05 -27.98
N PRO A 475 20.02 12.30 -27.65
CA PRO A 475 18.62 12.69 -27.60
C PRO A 475 17.95 12.46 -28.97
N GLY A 476 16.81 11.78 -28.98
CA GLY A 476 16.05 11.54 -30.21
C GLY A 476 15.56 12.84 -30.85
N LYS A 477 15.52 12.88 -32.19
CA LYS A 477 14.98 14.00 -32.99
C LYS A 477 13.53 14.28 -32.59
N GLY A 478 13.30 15.29 -31.76
CA GLY A 478 11.97 15.66 -31.27
C GLY A 478 11.94 16.43 -29.94
N ASN A 479 13.00 16.36 -29.13
CA ASN A 479 13.13 17.10 -27.87
C ASN A 479 14.07 18.32 -27.98
N GLU A 480 14.07 19.01 -29.11
CA GLU A 480 14.81 20.27 -29.31
C GLU A 480 14.06 21.45 -28.68
N ARG A 481 13.96 21.49 -27.34
CA ARG A 481 13.63 22.73 -26.61
C ARG A 481 14.34 22.78 -25.27
N GLY A 482 15.41 23.56 -25.21
CA GLY A 482 16.00 24.07 -23.98
C GLY A 482 17.46 23.70 -23.76
N GLU A 483 18.25 24.70 -23.39
CA GLU A 483 19.72 24.72 -23.32
C GLU A 483 20.38 23.56 -22.55
N GLY A 484 21.43 22.99 -23.16
CA GLY A 484 22.36 22.04 -22.55
C GLY A 484 22.07 20.57 -22.87
N GLU A 485 22.52 20.09 -24.04
CA GLU A 485 22.47 18.68 -24.45
C GLU A 485 23.26 17.77 -23.51
N LYS A 486 22.69 17.39 -22.36
CA LYS A 486 23.20 16.28 -21.56
C LYS A 486 22.74 14.99 -22.21
N LYS A 487 23.68 14.23 -22.78
CA LYS A 487 23.43 12.84 -23.22
C LYS A 487 22.66 12.10 -22.12
N GLN A 488 21.53 11.51 -22.46
CA GLN A 488 20.72 10.81 -21.48
C GLN A 488 21.43 9.51 -21.13
N LYS A 489 21.82 9.36 -19.86
CA LYS A 489 22.37 8.09 -19.36
C LYS A 489 21.26 7.06 -19.35
N ARG A 490 21.63 5.82 -19.71
CA ARG A 490 20.73 4.69 -19.79
C ARG A 490 21.49 3.43 -19.39
N LEU A 491 20.83 2.49 -18.72
CA LEU A 491 21.43 1.17 -18.51
C LEU A 491 21.37 0.39 -19.81
N VAL A 492 22.46 -0.31 -20.16
CA VAL A 492 22.45 -1.26 -21.29
C VAL A 492 21.44 -2.37 -20.99
N GLY A 493 20.81 -2.95 -22.02
CA GLY A 493 19.90 -4.08 -21.87
C GLY A 493 18.45 -3.79 -22.25
N ASP A 494 17.64 -4.83 -22.23
CA ASP A 494 16.26 -4.83 -22.68
C ASP A 494 15.26 -4.83 -21.51
N VAL A 495 14.00 -4.51 -21.83
CA VAL A 495 12.92 -4.56 -20.84
C VAL A 495 12.76 -5.99 -20.31
N GLY A 496 12.71 -6.11 -18.99
CA GLY A 496 12.56 -7.39 -18.30
C GLY A 496 13.87 -8.09 -17.93
N GLU A 497 15.01 -7.53 -18.31
CA GLU A 497 16.29 -7.88 -17.72
C GLU A 497 16.48 -7.18 -16.36
N VAL A 498 17.29 -7.78 -15.48
CA VAL A 498 17.57 -7.24 -14.15
C VAL A 498 19.07 -7.18 -13.84
N ILE A 499 19.44 -6.25 -12.97
CA ILE A 499 20.78 -6.14 -12.37
C ILE A 499 20.63 -6.36 -10.87
N VAL A 500 21.47 -7.23 -10.30
CA VAL A 500 21.57 -7.46 -8.85
C VAL A 500 22.80 -6.71 -8.35
N HIS A 501 22.67 -5.96 -7.25
CA HIS A 501 23.74 -5.19 -6.62
C HIS A 501 24.07 -5.67 -5.23
#